data_AF-A0A8T2ABW7-F1
#
_entry.id   AF-A0A8T2ABW7-F1
#
_cell.length_a   1.000
_cell.length_b   1.000
_cell.length_c   1.000
_cell.angle_alpha   90.00
_cell.angle_beta   90.00
_cell.angle_gamma   90.00
#
_symmetry.space_group_name_H-M   'P 1'
#
loop_
_entity.id
_entity.type
_entity.pdbx_description
1 polymer ?
#
loop_
_entity_poly.entity_id
_entity_poly.type
_entity_poly.pdbx_seq_one_letter_code
_entity_poly.pdbx_strand_id
1 'polypeptide(L)'
;MRFLFREEYDTAVFWLAEEIPTSSGPNHSISRNIKLALEKLGILNLGVIRVYAPEQPSSIEAEWSDPGIYYYFEGDKNTRVDTMFFCLMTFASCSRNTPANLMVISKTPLKDECLRVLRALEARGFKVFLVQSDDEAEVFRSADSIFDCTRSLDGSIPVVFDSVSIPMDLDNDSCNSSTSWETDTDPGISSDPENVGSSSLTSK
;
A
#
# COMPACT_ATOMS: atom_id res chain seq x y z
N MET A 1 -0.88 -21.26 -14.29
CA MET A 1 0.09 -20.90 -13.24
C MET A 1 -0.56 -19.83 -12.38
N ARG A 2 -0.92 -20.14 -11.13
CA ARG A 2 -1.56 -19.18 -10.21
C ARG A 2 -0.45 -18.55 -9.39
N PHE A 3 -0.18 -17.27 -9.61
CA PHE A 3 0.67 -16.49 -8.71
C PHE A 3 -0.15 -16.20 -7.46
N LEU A 4 0.21 -16.85 -6.35
CA LEU A 4 -0.30 -16.50 -5.03
C LEU A 4 0.42 -15.21 -4.59
N PHE A 5 -0.15 -14.05 -4.90
CA PHE A 5 0.24 -12.80 -4.23
C PHE A 5 -0.41 -12.81 -2.84
N ARG A 6 0.37 -13.16 -1.81
CA ARG A 6 -0.03 -13.01 -0.41
C ARG A 6 0.89 -12.04 0.31
N GLU A 7 0.98 -10.84 -0.23
CA GLU A 7 1.20 -9.58 0.50
C GLU A 7 0.32 -8.55 -0.21
N GLU A 8 -0.61 -7.91 0.52
CA GLU A 8 -1.47 -6.84 -0.01
C GLU A 8 -0.62 -5.58 -0.15
N TYR A 9 0.19 -5.54 -1.21
CA TYR A 9 0.87 -4.32 -1.59
C TYR A 9 -0.14 -3.35 -2.18
N ASP A 10 -0.46 -2.32 -1.41
CA ASP A 10 -1.40 -1.28 -1.81
C ASP A 10 -0.70 -0.11 -2.51
N THR A 11 0.63 -0.09 -2.60
CA THR A 11 1.37 1.08 -3.09
C THR A 11 2.30 0.75 -4.25
N ALA A 12 2.22 1.54 -5.33
CA ALA A 12 3.12 1.47 -6.46
C ALA A 12 3.74 2.83 -6.79
N VAL A 13 5.04 2.82 -7.06
CA VAL A 13 5.83 4.00 -7.44
C VAL A 13 6.21 3.87 -8.91
N PHE A 14 5.92 4.91 -9.68
CA PHE A 14 6.21 5.03 -11.11
C PHE A 14 7.14 6.22 -11.31
N TRP A 15 8.39 5.94 -11.69
CA TRP A 15 9.41 6.97 -11.86
C TRP A 15 9.78 7.10 -13.33
N LEU A 16 9.42 8.24 -13.92
CA LEU A 16 9.86 8.64 -15.26
C LEU A 16 11.21 9.35 -15.14
N ALA A 17 12.29 8.57 -15.22
CA ALA A 17 13.65 9.06 -15.02
C ALA A 17 14.18 9.73 -16.29
N GLU A 18 14.79 10.92 -16.19
CA GLU A 18 15.62 11.42 -17.29
C GLU A 18 17.06 10.91 -17.14
N GLU A 19 17.53 10.83 -15.89
CA GLU A 19 18.80 10.25 -15.51
C GLU A 19 18.62 9.49 -14.20
N ILE A 20 19.28 8.34 -14.07
CA ILE A 20 19.27 7.59 -12.80
C ILE A 20 20.49 8.04 -12.00
N PRO A 21 20.31 8.70 -10.84
CA PRO A 21 21.43 9.16 -10.04
C PRO A 21 22.33 7.99 -9.64
N THR A 22 23.64 8.16 -9.79
CA THR A 22 24.62 7.21 -9.24
C THR A 22 24.73 7.47 -7.74
N SER A 23 24.51 6.46 -6.89
CA SER A 23 24.66 6.71 -5.47
C SER A 23 26.12 6.87 -5.10
N SER A 24 26.43 7.96 -4.39
CA SER A 24 27.80 8.26 -3.98
C SER A 24 28.07 7.89 -2.51
N GLY A 25 27.40 6.86 -1.97
CA GLY A 25 27.68 6.41 -0.59
C GLY A 25 26.58 5.61 0.14
N PRO A 26 26.83 5.24 1.40
CA PRO A 26 26.08 4.19 2.12
C PRO A 26 24.63 4.56 2.54
N ASN A 27 24.25 5.84 2.51
CA ASN A 27 22.89 6.31 2.85
C ASN A 27 22.03 6.65 1.63
N HIS A 28 22.51 6.36 0.42
CA HIS A 28 21.91 6.84 -0.83
C HIS A 28 21.02 5.80 -1.53
N SER A 29 20.61 4.74 -0.83
CA SER A 29 19.67 3.76 -1.38
C SER A 29 18.34 4.44 -1.72
N ILE A 30 18.08 4.56 -3.03
CA ILE A 30 16.88 5.20 -3.59
C ILE A 30 15.61 4.54 -3.06
N SER A 31 15.54 3.21 -3.07
CA SER A 31 14.40 2.44 -2.56
C SER A 31 14.13 2.72 -1.08
N ARG A 32 15.18 2.77 -0.24
CA ARG A 32 15.08 3.09 1.18
C ARG A 32 14.51 4.49 1.39
N ASN A 33 15.01 5.48 0.66
CA ASN A 33 14.55 6.86 0.80
C ASN A 33 13.09 7.01 0.34
N ILE A 34 12.71 6.38 -0.77
CA ILE A 34 11.30 6.33 -1.23
C ILE A 34 10.41 5.69 -0.16
N LYS A 35 10.83 4.55 0.40
CA LYS A 35 10.06 3.86 1.45
C LYS A 35 9.86 4.75 2.67
N LEU A 36 10.93 5.36 3.19
CA LEU A 36 10.86 6.24 4.35
C LEU A 36 10.00 7.50 4.09
N ALA A 37 10.00 8.02 2.85
CA ALA A 37 9.14 9.14 2.47
C ALA A 37 7.65 8.73 2.44
N LEU A 38 7.35 7.53 1.95
CA LEU A 38 6.01 6.95 2.00
C LEU A 38 5.54 6.71 3.44
N GLU A 39 6.41 6.25 4.34
CA GLU A 39 6.07 6.08 5.76
C GLU A 39 5.67 7.41 6.42
N LYS A 40 6.33 8.53 6.07
CA LYS A 40 5.93 9.89 6.52
C LYS A 40 4.56 10.32 6.01
N LEU A 41 4.10 9.76 4.89
CA LEU A 41 2.76 9.94 4.34
C LEU A 41 1.73 8.97 4.95
N GLY A 42 2.14 8.15 5.92
CA GLY A 42 1.30 7.12 6.54
C GLY A 42 1.12 5.86 5.69
N ILE A 43 2.01 5.64 4.72
CA ILE A 43 1.96 4.51 3.79
C ILE A 43 3.07 3.53 4.13
N LEU A 44 2.69 2.36 4.67
CA LEU A 44 3.63 1.39 5.24
C LEU A 44 3.96 0.23 4.28
N ASN A 45 3.09 -0.03 3.29
CA ASN A 45 3.16 -1.21 2.42
C ASN A 45 3.61 -0.85 1.00
N LEU A 46 4.89 -0.53 0.83
CA LEU A 46 5.49 -0.34 -0.50
C LEU A 46 5.51 -1.67 -1.26
N GLY A 47 4.85 -1.72 -2.42
CA GLY A 47 4.83 -2.89 -3.30
C GLY A 47 5.97 -2.94 -4.29
N VAL A 48 5.98 -1.98 -5.21
CA VAL A 48 6.90 -2.01 -6.34
C VAL A 48 7.32 -0.61 -6.74
N ILE A 49 8.61 -0.44 -7.02
CA ILE A 49 9.15 0.74 -7.68
C ILE A 49 9.44 0.37 -9.14
N ARG A 50 8.85 1.08 -10.08
CA ARG A 50 9.06 0.91 -11.52
C ARG A 50 9.72 2.15 -12.09
N VAL A 51 10.88 1.98 -12.70
CA VAL A 51 11.69 3.07 -13.25
C VAL A 51 11.70 2.99 -14.77
N TYR A 52 11.38 4.09 -15.43
CA TYR A 52 11.30 4.21 -16.89
C TYR A 52 12.40 5.16 -17.36
N ALA A 53 13.51 4.59 -17.82
CA ALA A 53 14.76 5.31 -18.09
C ALA A 53 15.16 5.20 -19.58
N PRO A 54 15.91 6.17 -20.13
CA PRO A 54 16.23 6.17 -21.56
C PRO A 54 17.15 5.02 -21.94
N GLU A 55 18.17 4.76 -21.12
CA GLU A 55 19.21 3.78 -21.42
C GLU A 55 19.64 3.07 -20.14
N GLN A 56 20.14 1.84 -20.33
CA GLN A 56 20.86 1.15 -19.28
C GLN A 56 22.27 1.77 -19.18
N PRO A 57 22.74 2.19 -18.00
CA PRO A 57 24.06 2.70 -17.80
C PRO A 57 25.09 1.61 -18.03
N SER A 58 26.24 2.07 -18.48
CA SER A 58 27.37 1.24 -18.89
C SER A 58 28.03 0.47 -17.74
N SER A 59 27.85 0.90 -16.50
CA SER A 59 28.40 0.23 -15.32
C SER A 59 27.29 -0.41 -14.49
N ILE A 60 27.35 -1.73 -14.36
CA ILE A 60 26.60 -2.49 -13.35
C ILE A 60 27.22 -2.15 -12.00
N GLU A 61 26.79 -1.04 -11.41
CA GLU A 61 27.03 -0.83 -9.99
C GLU A 61 25.98 -1.64 -9.20
N ALA A 62 26.42 -2.27 -8.11
CA ALA A 62 25.68 -3.27 -7.35
C ALA A 62 24.30 -2.80 -6.84
N GLU A 63 24.03 -1.51 -6.87
CA GLU A 63 22.79 -0.87 -6.43
C GLU A 63 21.59 -1.15 -7.34
N TRP A 64 21.83 -1.62 -8.56
CA TRP A 64 20.79 -1.97 -9.52
C TRP A 64 20.23 -3.37 -9.30
N SER A 65 20.79 -4.09 -8.31
CA SER A 65 20.32 -5.39 -7.85
C SER A 65 19.29 -5.29 -6.73
N ASP A 66 18.75 -4.10 -6.43
CA ASP A 66 17.66 -3.97 -5.46
C ASP A 66 16.41 -4.74 -5.98
N PRO A 67 16.00 -5.83 -5.30
CA PRO A 67 14.88 -6.64 -5.77
C PRO A 67 13.53 -5.91 -5.73
N GLY A 68 13.46 -4.75 -5.06
CA GLY A 68 12.27 -3.88 -4.99
C GLY A 68 12.14 -2.89 -6.15
N ILE A 69 13.16 -2.75 -7.01
CA ILE A 69 13.15 -1.82 -8.15
C ILE A 69 13.19 -2.59 -9.47
N TYR A 70 12.27 -2.24 -10.38
CA TYR A 70 12.18 -2.79 -11.72
C TYR A 70 12.45 -1.70 -12.75
N TYR A 71 13.47 -1.92 -13.58
CA TYR A 71 13.87 -0.98 -14.62
C TYR A 71 13.30 -1.35 -15.99
N TYR A 72 12.81 -0.33 -16.70
CA TYR A 72 12.33 -0.38 -18.07
C TYR A 72 13.14 0.62 -18.89
N PHE A 73 13.96 0.13 -19.82
CA PHE A 73 14.80 0.98 -20.67
C PHE A 73 14.14 1.18 -22.03
N GLU A 74 13.88 2.44 -22.37
CA GLU A 74 13.21 2.82 -23.61
C GLU A 74 13.69 4.22 -24.03
N GLY A 75 14.40 4.32 -25.15
CA GLY A 75 15.08 5.56 -25.55
C GLY A 75 14.10 6.69 -25.89
N ASP A 76 12.96 6.37 -26.51
CA ASP A 76 11.96 7.38 -26.85
C ASP A 76 11.17 7.85 -25.63
N LYS A 77 11.13 9.17 -25.42
CA LYS A 77 10.45 9.78 -24.27
C LYS A 77 8.93 9.55 -24.29
N ASN A 78 8.28 9.53 -25.47
CA ASN A 78 6.84 9.30 -25.53
C ASN A 78 6.51 7.83 -25.25
N THR A 79 7.26 6.89 -25.84
CA THR A 79 7.10 5.46 -25.57
C THR A 79 7.30 5.14 -24.08
N ARG A 80 8.24 5.80 -23.40
CA ARG A 80 8.39 5.69 -21.93
C ARG A 80 7.16 6.14 -21.17
N VAL A 81 6.63 7.31 -21.50
CA VAL A 81 5.41 7.83 -20.89
C VAL A 81 4.24 6.87 -21.11
N ASP A 82 4.05 6.39 -22.34
CA ASP A 82 2.98 5.46 -22.68
C ASP A 82 3.12 4.13 -21.93
N THR A 83 4.33 3.60 -21.84
CA THR A 83 4.63 2.36 -21.10
C THR A 83 4.39 2.54 -19.60
N MET A 84 4.81 3.66 -19.02
CA MET A 84 4.56 3.99 -17.62
C MET A 84 3.06 4.03 -17.32
N PHE A 85 2.29 4.76 -18.13
CA PHE A 85 0.84 4.87 -17.95
C PHE A 85 0.11 3.54 -18.20
N PHE A 86 0.57 2.72 -19.14
CA PHE A 86 0.05 1.37 -19.33
C PHE A 86 0.25 0.49 -18.08
N CYS A 87 1.44 0.49 -17.50
CA CYS A 87 1.72 -0.25 -16.26
C CYS A 87 0.92 0.30 -15.07
N LEU A 88 0.79 1.63 -14.96
CA LEU A 88 0.01 2.29 -13.93
C LEU A 88 -1.46 1.89 -13.99
N MET A 89 -2.07 1.92 -15.18
CA MET A 89 -3.45 1.48 -15.38
C MET A 89 -3.63 -0.01 -15.12
N THR A 90 -2.64 -0.84 -15.48
CA THR A 90 -2.65 -2.27 -15.19
C THR A 90 -2.63 -2.52 -13.69
N PHE A 91 -1.77 -1.83 -12.94
CA PHE A 91 -1.72 -1.91 -11.48
C PHE A 91 -3.07 -1.51 -10.87
N ALA A 92 -3.63 -0.37 -11.27
CA ALA A 92 -4.92 0.11 -10.79
C ALA A 92 -6.09 -0.84 -11.13
N SER A 93 -6.00 -1.58 -12.23
CA SER A 93 -7.02 -2.58 -12.60
C SER A 93 -6.90 -3.89 -11.80
N CYS A 94 -5.71 -4.17 -11.27
CA CYS A 94 -5.43 -5.34 -10.45
C CYS A 94 -5.68 -5.11 -8.95
N SER A 95 -5.71 -3.87 -8.47
CA SER A 95 -6.07 -3.52 -7.09
C SER A 95 -7.58 -3.64 -6.89
N ARG A 96 -8.07 -4.86 -6.62
CA ARG A 96 -9.51 -5.18 -6.61
C ARG A 96 -10.22 -4.92 -5.27
N ASN A 97 -9.48 -4.84 -4.16
CA ASN A 97 -10.08 -4.94 -2.82
C ASN A 97 -9.79 -3.75 -1.88
N THR A 98 -8.81 -2.90 -2.21
CA THR A 98 -8.47 -1.71 -1.42
C THR A 98 -8.04 -0.58 -2.34
N PRO A 99 -8.38 0.70 -2.02
CA PRO A 99 -7.87 1.82 -2.77
C PRO A 99 -6.34 1.86 -2.64
N ALA A 100 -5.66 1.73 -3.77
CA ALA A 100 -4.20 1.71 -3.82
C ALA A 100 -3.63 3.13 -3.81
N ASN A 101 -2.41 3.27 -3.30
CA ASN A 101 -1.62 4.49 -3.36
C ASN A 101 -0.73 4.46 -4.61
N LEU A 102 -0.70 5.58 -5.33
CA LEU A 102 0.11 5.78 -6.51
C LEU A 102 1.05 6.96 -6.25
N MET A 103 2.34 6.76 -6.47
CA MET A 103 3.30 7.86 -6.50
C MET A 103 3.91 7.93 -7.90
N VAL A 104 3.83 9.09 -8.53
CA VAL A 104 4.47 9.36 -9.82
C VAL A 104 5.61 10.35 -9.60
N ILE A 105 6.82 9.93 -9.95
CA ILE A 105 8.03 10.75 -9.85
C ILE A 105 8.44 11.13 -11.27
N SER A 106 8.62 12.42 -11.52
CA SER A 106 9.03 12.92 -12.84
C SER A 106 9.78 14.23 -12.70
N LYS A 107 10.90 14.37 -13.41
CA LYS A 107 11.63 15.64 -13.47
C LYS A 107 10.83 16.76 -14.15
N THR A 108 10.21 16.44 -15.28
CA THR A 108 9.40 17.41 -16.03
C THR A 108 7.91 17.26 -15.71
N PRO A 109 7.13 18.36 -15.70
CA PRO A 109 5.70 18.30 -15.53
C PRO A 109 5.04 17.35 -16.55
N LEU A 110 4.11 16.53 -16.06
CA LEU A 110 3.35 15.62 -16.90
C LEU A 110 2.42 16.39 -17.84
N LYS A 111 2.16 15.83 -19.03
CA LYS A 111 1.19 16.37 -19.99
C LYS A 111 -0.23 16.34 -19.41
N ASP A 112 -1.10 17.21 -19.89
CA ASP A 112 -2.51 17.29 -19.42
C ASP A 112 -3.28 15.97 -19.55
N GLU A 113 -3.00 15.18 -20.59
CA GLU A 113 -3.59 13.84 -20.78
C GLU A 113 -3.24 12.90 -19.61
N CYS A 114 -1.97 12.90 -19.21
CA CYS A 114 -1.46 12.14 -18.08
C CYS A 114 -2.15 12.56 -16.78
N LEU A 115 -2.23 13.87 -16.53
CA LEU A 115 -2.92 14.42 -15.35
C LEU A 115 -4.41 14.06 -15.34
N ARG A 116 -5.07 14.04 -16.50
CA ARG A 116 -6.47 13.60 -16.62
C ARG A 116 -6.66 12.14 -16.19
N VAL A 117 -5.75 11.25 -16.58
CA VAL A 117 -5.78 9.84 -16.15
C VAL A 117 -5.60 9.73 -14.64
N LEU A 118 -4.63 10.46 -14.08
CA LEU A 118 -4.37 10.45 -12.64
C LEU A 118 -5.56 10.97 -11.84
N ARG A 119 -6.21 12.06 -12.27
CA ARG A 119 -7.43 12.57 -11.64
C ARG A 119 -8.60 11.60 -11.73
N ALA A 120 -8.72 10.86 -12.84
CA ALA A 120 -9.73 9.82 -12.96
C ALA A 120 -9.52 8.65 -11.98
N LEU A 121 -8.26 8.36 -11.64
CA LEU A 121 -7.92 7.37 -10.60
C LEU A 121 -8.18 7.94 -9.20
N GLU A 122 -7.82 9.19 -8.94
CA GLU A 122 -8.13 9.86 -7.68
C GLU A 122 -9.64 9.88 -7.41
N ALA A 123 -10.46 10.20 -8.42
CA ALA A 123 -11.92 10.16 -8.33
C ALA A 123 -12.50 8.76 -8.07
N ARG A 124 -11.72 7.69 -8.31
CA ARG A 124 -12.07 6.29 -8.01
C ARG A 124 -11.58 5.87 -6.61
N GLY A 125 -11.00 6.78 -5.84
CA GLY A 125 -10.56 6.56 -4.47
C GLY A 125 -9.07 6.27 -4.31
N PHE A 126 -8.28 6.24 -5.40
CA PHE A 126 -6.82 6.08 -5.29
C PHE A 126 -6.21 7.32 -4.66
N LYS A 127 -5.23 7.15 -3.76
CA LYS A 127 -4.40 8.28 -3.32
C LYS A 127 -3.29 8.48 -4.34
N VAL A 128 -3.19 9.67 -4.93
CA VAL A 128 -2.20 9.95 -5.97
C VAL A 128 -1.26 11.06 -5.50
N PHE A 129 0.02 10.75 -5.53
CA PHE A 129 1.11 11.65 -5.18
C PHE A 129 1.96 11.95 -6.41
N LEU A 130 2.33 13.22 -6.57
CA LEU A 130 3.28 13.68 -7.56
C LEU A 130 4.56 14.14 -6.86
N VAL A 131 5.69 13.66 -7.34
CA VAL A 131 7.01 14.16 -6.93
C VAL A 131 7.66 14.79 -8.17
N GLN A 132 7.88 16.10 -8.11
CA GLN A 132 8.49 16.86 -9.19
C GLN A 132 9.67 17.67 -8.66
N SER A 133 10.80 17.59 -9.36
CA SER A 133 12.02 18.35 -9.08
C SER A 133 12.86 18.44 -10.34
N ASP A 134 13.53 19.57 -10.54
CA ASP A 134 14.46 19.76 -11.64
C ASP A 134 15.77 18.98 -11.46
N ASP A 135 16.05 18.49 -10.25
CA ASP A 135 17.23 17.72 -9.89
C ASP A 135 16.83 16.38 -9.22
N GLU A 136 16.96 15.28 -9.97
CA GLU A 136 16.63 13.94 -9.49
C GLU A 136 17.62 13.44 -8.42
N ALA A 137 18.89 13.84 -8.51
CA ALA A 137 19.90 13.42 -7.52
C ALA A 137 19.63 14.06 -6.15
N GLU A 138 19.19 15.31 -6.12
CA GLU A 138 18.79 15.97 -4.88
C GLU A 138 17.54 15.33 -4.28
N VAL A 139 16.51 15.02 -5.09
CA VAL A 139 15.28 14.36 -4.63
C VAL A 139 15.58 13.08 -3.87
N PHE A 140 16.42 12.22 -4.43
CA PHE A 140 16.69 10.91 -3.84
C PHE A 140 17.77 10.94 -2.75
N ARG A 141 18.33 12.11 -2.43
CA ARG A 141 19.35 12.25 -1.38
C ARG A 141 18.84 11.84 0.00
N SER A 142 17.57 12.10 0.30
CA SER A 142 16.95 11.73 1.58
C SER A 142 15.44 11.54 1.45
N ALA A 143 14.85 10.85 2.43
CA ALA A 143 13.40 10.72 2.55
C ALA A 143 12.69 12.07 2.74
N ASP A 144 13.33 13.02 3.45
CA ASP A 144 12.81 14.40 3.60
C ASP A 144 12.72 15.11 2.26
N SER A 145 13.74 14.99 1.41
CA SER A 145 13.71 15.66 0.10
C SER A 145 12.59 15.13 -0.80
N ILE A 146 12.38 13.81 -0.84
CA ILE A 146 11.24 13.22 -1.56
C ILE A 146 9.91 13.74 -0.99
N PHE A 147 9.76 13.73 0.33
CA PHE A 147 8.55 14.20 1.01
C PHE A 147 8.27 15.68 0.70
N ASP A 148 9.28 16.54 0.80
CA ASP A 148 9.17 17.98 0.55
C ASP A 148 8.81 18.30 -0.90
N CYS A 149 9.23 17.45 -1.84
CA CYS A 149 8.86 17.51 -3.26
C CYS A 149 7.51 16.85 -3.57
N THR A 150 6.88 16.17 -2.61
CA THR A 150 5.62 15.45 -2.82
C THR A 150 4.41 16.38 -2.72
N ARG A 151 3.52 16.33 -3.72
CA ARG A 151 2.24 17.06 -3.74
C ARG A 151 1.09 16.14 -4.12
N SER A 152 -0.11 16.47 -3.66
CA SER A 152 -1.36 15.91 -4.19
C SER A 152 -1.64 16.46 -5.60
N LEU A 153 -2.60 15.88 -6.33
CA LEU A 153 -2.94 16.34 -7.70
C LEU A 153 -3.53 17.76 -7.77
N ASP A 154 -4.04 18.27 -6.65
CA ASP A 154 -4.50 19.66 -6.49
C ASP A 154 -3.37 20.64 -6.11
N GLY A 155 -2.14 20.14 -5.94
CA GLY A 155 -0.96 20.92 -5.53
C GLY A 155 -0.81 21.11 -4.03
N SER A 156 -1.70 20.55 -3.20
CA SER A 156 -1.59 20.62 -1.75
C SER A 156 -0.43 19.77 -1.20
N ILE A 157 0.04 20.13 -0.01
CA ILE A 157 0.99 19.33 0.75
C ILE A 157 0.22 18.15 1.39
N PRO A 158 0.68 16.90 1.22
CA PRO A 158 0.03 15.75 1.83
C PRO A 158 0.00 15.82 3.36
N VAL A 159 -1.00 15.22 3.98
CA VAL A 159 -1.11 15.13 5.43
C VAL A 159 0.01 14.24 5.98
N VAL A 160 0.78 14.77 6.94
CA VAL A 160 1.86 14.05 7.62
C VAL A 160 1.25 13.03 8.59
N PHE A 161 1.77 11.81 8.59
CA PHE A 161 1.44 10.82 9.60
C PHE A 161 2.33 11.02 10.83
N ASP A 162 1.75 11.58 11.89
CA ASP A 162 2.47 11.80 13.14
C ASP A 162 2.36 10.55 14.02
N SER A 163 3.35 9.67 13.93
CA SER A 163 3.41 8.39 14.65
C SER A 163 3.45 8.53 16.17
N VAL A 164 3.62 9.75 16.70
CA VAL A 164 3.64 10.07 18.13
C VAL A 164 2.24 10.12 18.76
N SER A 165 1.18 10.12 17.94
CA SER A 165 -0.20 10.31 18.43
C SER A 165 -0.99 9.01 18.69
N ILE A 166 -0.37 7.83 18.65
CA ILE A 166 -1.05 6.59 19.05
C ILE A 166 -0.97 6.46 20.58
N PRO A 167 -2.07 6.58 21.33
CA PRO A 167 -2.07 6.22 22.74
C PRO A 167 -1.78 4.72 22.84
N MET A 168 -0.77 4.32 23.61
CA MET A 168 -0.50 2.92 23.97
C MET A 168 -1.57 2.39 24.95
N ASP A 169 -2.85 2.55 24.64
CA ASP A 169 -3.94 1.95 25.42
C ASP A 169 -4.61 0.88 24.55
N LEU A 170 -3.89 -0.21 24.32
CA LEU A 170 -4.46 -1.46 23.82
C LEU A 170 -4.19 -2.52 24.89
N ASP A 171 -5.03 -2.47 25.93
CA ASP A 171 -5.19 -3.58 26.84
C ASP A 171 -5.65 -4.80 26.03
N ASN A 172 -4.81 -5.82 26.14
CA ASN A 172 -4.96 -7.15 25.60
C ASN A 172 -6.10 -7.89 26.34
N ASP A 173 -7.35 -7.52 26.05
CA ASP A 173 -8.51 -8.31 26.42
C ASP A 173 -9.05 -9.08 25.22
N SER A 174 -8.56 -10.31 25.16
CA SER A 174 -9.09 -11.46 24.44
C SER A 174 -10.62 -11.43 24.35
N CYS A 175 -11.14 -11.03 23.19
CA CYS A 175 -12.56 -11.18 22.86
C CYS A 175 -12.88 -12.64 22.49
N ASN A 176 -12.87 -13.52 23.49
CA ASN A 176 -13.66 -14.75 23.44
C ASN A 176 -15.08 -14.41 23.90
N SER A 177 -15.94 -13.97 22.97
CA SER A 177 -17.37 -13.84 23.23
C SER A 177 -18.04 -15.21 23.10
N SER A 178 -17.90 -16.05 24.13
CA SER A 178 -18.78 -17.21 24.32
C SER A 178 -20.13 -16.73 24.82
N THR A 179 -21.19 -16.90 24.02
CA THR A 179 -22.58 -16.68 24.45
C THR A 179 -22.95 -17.70 25.52
N SER A 180 -23.11 -17.23 26.77
CA SER A 180 -23.63 -18.03 27.89
C SER A 180 -25.13 -17.78 28.03
N TRP A 181 -25.94 -18.83 27.89
CA TRP A 181 -27.37 -18.82 28.19
C TRP A 181 -27.58 -19.56 29.52
N GLU A 182 -27.54 -18.84 30.63
CA GLU A 182 -28.06 -19.34 31.91
C GLU A 182 -28.91 -18.26 32.56
N THR A 183 -30.22 -18.49 32.58
CA THR A 183 -31.18 -17.77 33.41
C THR A 183 -31.62 -18.73 34.50
N ASP A 184 -31.07 -18.55 35.70
CA ASP A 184 -31.62 -19.09 36.93
C ASP A 184 -32.88 -18.30 37.31
N THR A 185 -34.00 -19.01 37.48
CA THR A 185 -35.07 -18.55 38.36
C THR A 185 -35.73 -19.79 38.96
N ASP A 186 -35.32 -20.13 40.18
CA ASP A 186 -36.11 -20.96 41.09
C ASP A 186 -37.25 -20.10 41.66
N PRO A 187 -38.46 -20.65 41.77
CA PRO A 187 -39.10 -20.59 43.07
C PRO A 187 -39.74 -21.93 43.44
N GLY A 188 -39.31 -22.49 44.56
CA GLY A 188 -39.94 -23.64 45.19
C GLY A 188 -41.39 -23.39 45.59
N ILE A 189 -42.17 -24.49 45.61
CA ILE A 189 -43.15 -24.79 46.66
C ILE A 189 -43.46 -26.30 46.62
N SER A 190 -43.62 -26.81 47.84
CA SER A 190 -43.93 -28.15 48.35
C SER A 190 -44.92 -29.04 47.58
N SER A 191 -44.71 -30.37 47.62
CA SER A 191 -45.44 -31.35 48.47
C SER A 191 -45.32 -32.77 47.88
N ASP A 192 -44.70 -33.68 48.63
CA ASP A 192 -44.74 -35.16 48.51
C ASP A 192 -46.18 -35.75 48.62
N PRO A 193 -46.41 -37.09 48.54
CA PRO A 193 -45.78 -38.17 47.78
C PRO A 193 -46.82 -39.17 47.15
N GLU A 194 -46.33 -40.31 46.64
CA GLU A 194 -47.01 -41.60 46.37
C GLU A 194 -47.55 -41.91 44.95
N ASN A 195 -47.09 -43.08 44.45
CA ASN A 195 -47.91 -44.26 44.12
C ASN A 195 -47.78 -44.83 42.68
N VAL A 196 -47.00 -45.92 42.61
CA VAL A 196 -47.24 -47.23 41.94
C VAL A 196 -47.90 -47.29 40.54
N GLY A 197 -47.24 -48.00 39.61
CA GLY A 197 -47.91 -48.57 38.43
C GLY A 197 -47.00 -49.37 37.49
N SER A 198 -47.04 -50.70 37.62
CA SER A 198 -46.36 -51.72 36.81
C SER A 198 -46.97 -51.93 35.40
N SER A 199 -46.33 -52.80 34.60
CA SER A 199 -46.82 -53.64 33.46
C SER A 199 -46.29 -53.21 32.08
N SER A 200 -45.43 -53.95 31.35
CA SER A 200 -45.43 -55.33 30.79
C SER A 200 -45.97 -55.45 29.36
N LEU A 201 -45.10 -55.97 28.46
CA LEU A 201 -45.33 -56.99 27.42
C LEU A 201 -46.41 -56.82 26.30
N THR A 202 -45.89 -56.78 25.05
CA THR A 202 -46.26 -57.51 23.81
C THR A 202 -47.73 -57.67 23.35
N SER A 203 -47.97 -57.25 22.10
CA SER A 203 -48.56 -58.03 20.98
C SER A 203 -48.44 -57.15 19.73
N LYS A 204 -47.92 -57.57 18.58
CA LYS A 204 -48.37 -58.66 17.73
C LYS A 204 -47.29 -58.95 16.66
#